data_AF-A0A8I1LC41-F1
#
_entry.id   AF-A0A8I1LC41-F1
#
_cell.length_a   1.000
_cell.length_b   1.000
_cell.length_c   1.000
_cell.angle_alpha   90.00
_cell.angle_beta   90.00
_cell.angle_gamma   90.00
#
_symmetry.space_group_name_H-M   'P 1'
#
loop_
_entity.id
_entity.type
_entity.pdbx_description
1 polymer ?
#
loop_
_entity_poly.entity_id
_entity_poly.type
_entity_poly.pdbx_seq_one_letter_code
_entity_poly.pdbx_strand_id
1 'polypeptide(L)'
;MINIKCGDLHEGFARIRCPDCHQNHILAFSCRGRWFFPSCHAKKVAQFRHHLRETVLYPVAHRHYAFSIPNILRRFFVYSKKSPFILNLLGSTVGKGQIS
;
A
#
# COMPACT_ATOMS: atom_id res chain seq x y z
N MET A 1 -9.51 -14.92 -8.50
CA MET A 1 -8.30 -14.07 -8.40
C MET A 1 -7.70 -13.97 -9.79
N ILE A 2 -7.74 -12.78 -10.41
CA ILE A 2 -7.34 -12.61 -11.83
C ILE A 2 -5.80 -12.55 -11.89
N ASN A 3 -5.19 -13.47 -12.65
CA ASN A 3 -3.73 -13.59 -12.77
C ASN A 3 -3.24 -12.95 -14.08
N ILE A 4 -3.24 -11.62 -14.13
CA ILE A 4 -2.76 -10.84 -15.28
C ILE A 4 -1.23 -10.78 -15.21
N LYS A 5 -0.53 -11.19 -16.27
CA LYS A 5 0.94 -11.11 -16.32
C LYS A 5 1.38 -9.69 -16.66
N CYS A 6 2.30 -9.13 -15.86
CA CYS A 6 2.86 -7.79 -16.11
C CYS A 6 3.61 -7.78 -17.45
N GLY A 7 3.24 -6.87 -18.36
CA GLY A 7 3.88 -6.70 -19.66
C GLY A 7 3.37 -7.62 -20.78
N ASP A 8 2.34 -8.43 -20.55
CA ASP A 8 1.74 -9.28 -21.58
C ASP A 8 0.60 -8.54 -22.30
N LEU A 9 0.64 -8.48 -23.64
CA LEU A 9 -0.43 -7.86 -24.43
C LEU A 9 -1.71 -8.71 -24.45
N HIS A 10 -1.61 -10.04 -24.28
CA HIS A 10 -2.77 -10.94 -24.31
C HIS A 10 -3.68 -10.78 -23.09
N GLU A 11 -3.10 -10.36 -21.98
CA GLU A 11 -3.78 -10.18 -20.69
C GLU A 11 -4.40 -8.78 -20.53
N GLY A 12 -4.18 -7.89 -21.52
CA GLY A 12 -4.81 -6.58 -21.61
C GLY A 12 -3.84 -5.43 -21.91
N PHE A 13 -4.32 -4.44 -22.66
CA PHE A 13 -3.53 -3.28 -23.07
C PHE A 13 -4.33 -1.98 -23.00
N ALA A 14 -3.63 -0.88 -22.77
CA ALA A 14 -4.15 0.47 -22.93
C ALA A 14 -3.80 1.00 -24.33
N ARG A 15 -4.79 1.56 -25.03
CA ARG A 15 -4.55 2.34 -26.25
C ARG A 15 -4.41 3.80 -25.87
N ILE A 16 -3.26 4.37 -26.19
CA ILE A 16 -3.00 5.79 -25.99
C ILE A 16 -2.92 6.44 -27.37
N ARG A 17 -3.68 7.52 -27.55
CA ARG A 17 -3.58 8.39 -28.72
C ARG A 17 -2.73 9.58 -28.33
N CYS A 18 -1.67 9.83 -29.10
CA CYS A 18 -0.96 11.08 -28.99
C CYS A 18 -1.84 12.20 -29.56
N PRO A 19 -2.08 13.31 -28.84
CA PRO A 19 -2.89 14.41 -29.35
C PRO A 19 -2.22 15.15 -30.52
N ASP A 20 -0.88 15.13 -30.61
CA ASP A 20 -0.13 15.92 -31.59
C ASP A 20 0.13 15.17 -32.91
N CYS A 21 0.41 13.86 -32.85
CA CYS A 21 0.72 13.06 -34.05
C CYS A 21 -0.38 12.07 -34.45
N HIS A 22 -1.51 12.04 -33.72
CA HIS A 22 -2.66 11.14 -33.93
C HIS A 22 -2.32 9.63 -33.97
N GLN A 23 -1.09 9.26 -33.63
CA GLN A 23 -0.64 7.88 -33.71
C GLN A 23 -1.15 7.08 -32.51
N ASN A 24 -1.66 5.88 -32.80
CA ASN A 24 -2.17 4.97 -31.77
C ASN A 24 -1.02 4.11 -31.25
N HIS A 25 -0.69 4.24 -29.97
CA HIS A 25 0.27 3.37 -29.30
C HIS A 25 -0.47 2.37 -28.42
N ILE A 26 -0.05 1.11 -28.52
CA ILE A 26 -0.56 0.02 -27.68
C ILE A 26 0.46 -0.22 -26.57
N LEU A 27 0.03 -0.07 -25.33
CA LEU A 27 0.85 -0.28 -24.15
C LEU A 27 0.27 -1.43 -23.34
N ALA A 28 1.04 -2.50 -23.19
CA ALA A 28 0.71 -3.54 -22.23
C ALA A 28 0.70 -2.95 -20.81
N PHE A 29 -0.19 -3.46 -19.97
CA PHE A 29 -0.21 -2.99 -18.59
C PHE A 29 1.08 -3.38 -17.87
N SER A 30 1.68 -2.39 -17.22
CA SER A 30 2.91 -2.56 -16.46
C SER A 30 2.71 -2.30 -14.97
N CYS A 31 3.43 -3.07 -14.18
CA CYS A 31 3.46 -3.08 -12.72
C CYS A 31 4.27 -1.92 -12.12
N ARG A 32 4.77 -0.97 -12.92
CA ARG A 32 5.66 0.16 -12.55
C ARG A 32 5.23 1.00 -11.33
N GLY A 33 3.98 0.89 -10.88
CA GLY A 33 3.53 1.46 -9.61
C GLY A 33 2.13 1.02 -9.17
N ARG A 34 1.48 0.17 -9.96
CA ARG A 34 0.10 -0.24 -9.76
C ARG A 34 0.04 -1.55 -8.98
N TRP A 35 -0.61 -1.52 -7.82
CA TRP A 35 -0.84 -2.68 -6.94
C TRP A 35 -1.82 -3.71 -7.53
N PHE A 36 -2.22 -3.55 -8.79
CA PHE A 36 -3.19 -4.41 -9.49
C PHE A 36 -2.64 -5.80 -9.85
N PHE A 37 -1.32 -6.00 -9.86
CA PHE A 37 -0.68 -7.25 -10.29
C PHE A 37 -0.21 -8.06 -9.08
N PRO A 38 -0.86 -9.18 -8.70
CA PRO A 38 -0.50 -9.93 -7.49
C PRO A 38 0.93 -10.49 -7.53
N SER A 39 1.40 -10.94 -8.70
CA SER A 39 2.75 -11.48 -8.89
C SER A 39 3.84 -10.43 -8.68
N CYS A 40 3.71 -9.27 -9.33
CA CYS A 40 4.67 -8.17 -9.19
C CYS A 40 4.56 -7.47 -7.83
N HIS A 41 3.36 -7.43 -7.25
CA HIS A 41 3.14 -6.93 -5.91
C HIS A 41 3.87 -7.78 -4.87
N ALA A 42 3.76 -9.11 -4.93
CA ALA A 42 4.48 -10.01 -4.03
C ALA A 42 6.00 -9.80 -4.11
N LYS A 43 6.55 -9.66 -5.33
CA LYS A 43 7.97 -9.35 -5.54
C LYS A 43 8.37 -8.01 -4.91
N LYS A 44 7.54 -6.98 -5.05
CA LYS A 44 7.79 -5.65 -4.47
C LYS A 44 7.73 -5.67 -2.94
N VAL A 45 6.76 -6.38 -2.36
CA VAL A 45 6.67 -6.58 -0.91
C VAL A 45 7.89 -7.32 -0.38
N ALA A 46 8.38 -8.35 -1.09
CA ALA A 46 9.62 -9.04 -0.70
C ALA A 46 10.82 -8.09 -0.69
N GLN A 47 11.02 -7.32 -1.76
CA GLN A 47 12.09 -6.31 -1.83
C GLN A 47 11.98 -5.27 -0.70
N PHE A 48 10.76 -4.80 -0.40
CA PHE A 48 10.52 -3.88 0.70
C PHE A 48 10.87 -4.50 2.06
N ARG A 49 10.57 -5.79 2.28
CA ARG A 49 10.95 -6.50 3.51
C ARG A 49 12.46 -6.62 3.68
N HIS A 50 13.20 -6.84 2.61
CA HIS A 50 14.66 -6.85 2.65
C HIS A 50 15.20 -5.47 3.05
N HIS A 51 14.71 -4.41 2.38
CA HIS A 51 15.10 -3.05 2.72
C HIS A 51 14.76 -2.65 4.16
N LEU A 52 13.59 -3.05 4.66
CA LEU A 52 13.22 -2.82 6.05
C LEU A 52 14.21 -3.47 7.03
N ARG A 53 14.64 -4.71 6.76
CA ARG A 53 15.58 -5.43 7.63
C ARG A 53 16.99 -4.84 7.60
N GLU A 54 17.45 -4.38 6.43
CA GLU A 54 18.83 -3.94 6.24
C GLU A 54 19.05 -2.48 6.61
N THR A 55 18.06 -1.61 6.35
CA THR A 55 18.25 -0.16 6.43
C THR A 55 17.46 0.49 7.57
N VAL A 56 16.31 -0.06 7.95
CA VAL A 56 15.36 0.64 8.83
C VAL A 56 15.26 0.01 10.21
N LEU A 57 15.21 -1.31 10.28
CA LEU A 57 14.96 -2.05 11.53
C LEU A 57 16.28 -2.39 12.21
N TYR A 58 16.44 -1.92 13.45
CA TYR A 58 17.50 -2.40 14.35
C TYR A 58 17.28 -3.90 14.65
N PRO A 59 18.34 -4.70 14.88
CA PRO A 59 18.25 -6.16 15.12
C PRO A 59 17.70 -6.48 16.52
N VAL A 60 16.45 -6.11 16.78
CA VAL A 60 15.68 -6.44 17.99
C VAL A 60 14.35 -7.10 17.60
N ALA A 61 13.74 -7.81 18.54
CA ALA A 61 12.43 -8.41 18.32
C ALA A 61 11.35 -7.33 18.21
N HIS A 62 10.90 -7.04 16.98
CA HIS A 62 9.82 -6.10 16.72
C HIS A 62 8.45 -6.75 16.90
N ARG A 63 7.54 -6.10 17.63
CA ARG A 63 6.12 -6.48 17.69
C ARG A 63 5.31 -5.51 16.83
N HIS A 64 4.57 -6.06 15.86
CA HIS A 64 3.65 -5.28 15.05
C HIS A 64 2.30 -5.15 15.75
N TYR A 65 1.84 -3.91 15.97
CA TYR A 65 0.49 -3.63 16.45
C TYR A 65 -0.36 -3.13 15.28
N ALA A 66 -1.46 -3.84 15.00
CA ALA A 66 -2.45 -3.42 14.02
C ALA A 66 -3.59 -2.72 14.74
N PHE A 67 -3.80 -1.44 14.46
CA PHE A 67 -4.94 -0.69 14.96
C PHE A 67 -6.04 -0.67 13.89
N SER A 68 -7.22 -1.23 14.20
CA SER A 68 -8.40 -1.11 13.36
C SER A 68 -9.19 0.14 13.76
N ILE A 69 -9.51 0.99 12.78
CA ILE A 69 -10.41 2.12 13.01
C ILE A 69 -11.84 1.58 12.90
N PRO A 70 -12.69 1.70 13.94
CA PRO A 70 -14.06 1.25 13.86
C PRO A 70 -14.84 2.04 12.79
N ASN A 71 -15.81 1.38 12.15
CA ASN A 71 -16.50 1.91 10.97
C ASN A 71 -17.11 3.30 11.18
N ILE A 72 -17.66 3.56 12.36
CA ILE A 72 -18.28 4.84 12.75
C ILE A 72 -17.25 5.98 12.73
N LEU A 73 -16.01 5.71 13.17
CA LEU A 73 -14.93 6.70 13.25
C LEU A 73 -14.23 6.93 11.91
N ARG A 74 -14.37 6.01 10.95
CA ARG A 74 -13.71 6.10 9.64
C ARG A 74 -14.11 7.36 8.87
N ARG A 75 -15.38 7.80 8.98
CA ARG A 75 -15.88 9.02 8.31
C ARG A 75 -15.23 10.28 8.87
N PHE A 76 -15.01 10.35 10.18
CA PHE A 76 -14.38 11.48 10.86
C PHE A 76 -12.90 11.61 10.50
N PHE A 77 -12.19 10.48 10.34
CA PHE A 77 -10.77 10.48 9.98
C PHE A 77 -10.51 10.90 8.53
N VAL A 78 -11.46 10.66 7.61
CA VAL A 78 -11.33 11.08 6.20
C VAL A 78 -11.45 12.61 6.05
N TYR A 79 -12.22 13.26 6.92
CA TYR A 79 -12.43 14.72 6.87
C TYR A 79 -11.42 15.51 7.70
N SER A 80 -10.87 14.92 8.76
CA SER A 80 -9.92 15.60 9.65
C SER A 80 -8.47 15.48 9.14
N LYS A 81 -8.06 16.37 8.22
CA LYS A 81 -6.64 16.51 7.84
C LYS A 81 -5.80 17.29 8.86
N LYS A 82 -6.36 17.78 9.98
CA LYS A 82 -5.69 18.80 10.82
C LYS A 82 -5.87 18.69 12.35
N SER A 83 -6.46 17.64 12.92
CA SER A 83 -6.54 17.54 14.39
C SER A 83 -5.74 16.36 14.94
N PRO A 84 -4.56 16.60 15.55
CA PRO A 84 -3.79 15.56 16.25
C PRO A 84 -4.44 15.11 17.57
N PHE A 85 -5.61 15.67 17.93
CA PHE A 85 -6.27 15.43 19.20
C PHE A 85 -6.77 13.98 19.37
N ILE A 86 -7.26 13.35 18.30
CA ILE A 86 -7.76 11.96 18.33
C ILE A 86 -6.61 10.95 18.52
N LEU A 87 -5.40 11.25 18.00
CA LEU A 87 -4.25 10.37 18.15
C LEU A 87 -3.73 10.36 19.59
N ASN A 88 -3.76 11.51 20.26
CA ASN A 88 -3.38 11.63 21.67
C ASN A 88 -4.34 10.91 22.63
N LEU A 89 -5.63 10.81 22.28
CA LEU A 89 -6.62 10.09 23.07
C LEU A 89 -6.44 8.56 23.00
N LEU A 90 -5.99 8.03 21.85
CA LEU A 90 -5.63 6.60 21.70
C LEU A 90 -4.32 6.26 22.42
N GLY A 91 -3.42 7.24 22.60
CA GLY A 91 -2.23 7.09 23.44
C GLY A 91 -2.56 6.92 24.94
N SER A 92 -3.71 7.43 25.39
CA SER A 92 -4.10 7.38 26.81
C SER A 92 -4.60 6.00 27.27
N THR A 93 -4.94 5.09 26.35
CA THR A 93 -5.35 3.72 26.68
C THR A 93 -4.20 2.70 26.61
N VAL A 94 -2.97 3.11 26.27
CA VAL A 94 -1.76 2.25 26.26
C VAL A 94 -1.08 2.27 27.64
N GLY A 95 -1.87 2.02 28.69
CA GLY A 95 -1.38 2.11 30.06
C GLY A 95 -2.28 1.38 31.06
N LYS A 96 -2.49 0.07 30.87
CA LYS A 96 -2.77 -0.94 31.91
C LYS A 96 -3.05 -2.32 31.30
N GLY A 97 -2.18 -3.27 31.60
CA GLY A 97 -2.24 -4.68 31.18
C GLY A 97 -0.83 -5.21 30.90
N GLN A 98 0.08 -5.22 31.90
CA GLN A 98 0.36 -6.39 32.77
C GLN A 98 0.51 -7.67 31.94
N ILE A 99 1.73 -8.11 31.61
CA ILE A 99 2.63 -8.89 32.48
C ILE A 99 1.85 -9.96 33.25
N SER A 100 1.81 -11.16 32.68
CA SER A 100 1.81 -12.46 33.36
C SER A 100 2.37 -13.48 32.38
#